data_AF-A0A8X7T6U4-F1
#
_entry.id   AF-A0A8X7T6U4-F1
#
_cell.length_a   1.000
_cell.length_b   1.000
_cell.length_c   1.000
_cell.angle_alpha   90.00
_cell.angle_beta   90.00
_cell.angle_gamma   90.00
#
_symmetry.space_group_name_H-M   'P 1'
#
loop_
_entity.id
_entity.type
_entity.pdbx_description
1 polymer ?
#
loop_
_entity_poly.entity_id
_entity_poly.type
_entity_poly.pdbx_seq_one_letter_code
_entity_poly.pdbx_strand_id
1 'polypeptide(L)'
;MAAPLYTTASGQLWHAGKILVATVGLPARGKTHLAHALERYLRWLGVKSQVFSLGDYRRRVIGGAESLPKDYFADEGRSEATEALRQSIQNGFDETVADFFNLGGQVVIYDANNSTQKRRYAIRERFGKMGVSVMFMESICTDQSIVEANVRSVKISSPDYVNWDPEKAVQDFYERIRGHEKEYEQIEAPSFPYIKIINVGQQIIVNNIQGYLQSRIVFFLMNIHNKQRTIYFARAGEALIEHLYKADADLSSLGWSYADRLAEFMEELRHRKAVENAESAHLERRASVMTQTERKGVSEFNDGRITAAAASAGDALALGTGTTPTGPVAAASLRKALHDEEGAGPGEEGRPLVIWTSARRRSSHTAWPFAERGYRVIERPQLSEMNPGIVDGMSAEEIKKRFPDEWEKKQKEPYSHRFPRAESYHDLSVRLEPIIFELERARGDVLIIVQSSVLRCLLAYVQGRKPHEIPLISVHEGELFECAPTAYGVETIRHEFWDPIKEREERDKRFFQRDQDGLAAGADPENRGVDKISVRDPAGDAQRAAKADLHSPSGSGSTTRPSTEAKI
;
A
#
# COMPACT_ATOMS: atom_id res chain seq x y z
N MET A 1 21.88 11.70 -14.56
CA MET A 1 21.24 10.40 -14.27
C MET A 1 21.34 10.20 -12.77
N ALA A 2 20.22 10.19 -12.05
CA ALA A 2 20.25 10.08 -10.59
C ALA A 2 20.95 8.79 -10.13
N ALA A 3 21.86 8.90 -9.15
CA ALA A 3 22.58 7.77 -8.58
C ALA A 3 21.58 6.82 -7.87
N PRO A 4 21.56 5.52 -8.21
CA PRO A 4 20.66 4.56 -7.58
C PRO A 4 20.94 4.29 -6.09
N LEU A 5 19.95 3.75 -5.34
CA LEU A 5 19.99 3.65 -3.87
C LEU A 5 21.24 2.96 -3.31
N TYR A 6 21.87 2.10 -4.11
CA TYR A 6 23.04 1.33 -3.71
C TYR A 6 24.03 1.17 -4.88
N THR A 7 24.50 2.25 -5.51
CA THR A 7 25.56 2.10 -6.53
C THR A 7 26.97 2.22 -5.98
N THR A 8 27.81 1.26 -6.34
CA THR A 8 29.27 1.43 -6.31
C THR A 8 29.74 2.24 -7.51
N ALA A 9 31.03 2.58 -7.56
CA ALA A 9 31.68 3.25 -8.70
C ALA A 9 31.51 2.51 -10.04
N SER A 10 31.14 1.22 -10.05
CA SER A 10 30.82 0.44 -11.25
C SER A 10 29.34 0.52 -11.69
N GLY A 11 28.49 1.27 -10.97
CA GLY A 11 27.05 1.33 -11.22
C GLY A 11 26.29 0.06 -10.82
N GLN A 12 26.94 -0.87 -10.11
CA GLN A 12 26.33 -2.09 -9.59
C GLN A 12 26.18 -2.03 -8.07
N LEU A 13 25.08 -2.57 -7.56
CA LEU A 13 24.95 -2.98 -6.15
C LEU A 13 26.09 -3.92 -5.82
N TRP A 14 26.77 -3.70 -4.68
CA TRP A 14 27.73 -4.64 -4.12
C TRP A 14 27.17 -6.07 -4.24
N HIS A 15 27.75 -6.88 -5.13
CA HIS A 15 27.45 -8.31 -5.34
C HIS A 15 26.20 -8.73 -6.15
N ALA A 16 25.46 -7.85 -6.83
CA ALA A 16 24.17 -8.24 -7.42
C ALA A 16 24.23 -9.04 -8.74
N GLY A 17 25.31 -8.94 -9.54
CA GLY A 17 25.37 -9.57 -10.86
C GLY A 17 24.17 -9.20 -11.77
N LYS A 18 23.95 -9.96 -12.84
CA LYS A 18 22.71 -9.92 -13.63
C LYS A 18 21.78 -11.02 -13.11
N ILE A 19 20.52 -10.71 -12.79
CA ILE A 19 19.56 -11.69 -12.27
C ILE A 19 18.35 -11.77 -13.19
N LEU A 20 17.89 -12.99 -13.48
CA LEU A 20 16.60 -13.24 -14.14
C LEU A 20 15.70 -14.01 -13.17
N VAL A 21 14.55 -13.42 -12.84
CA VAL A 21 13.49 -14.03 -12.03
C VAL A 21 12.40 -14.51 -12.98
N ALA A 22 12.33 -15.81 -13.25
CA ALA A 22 11.31 -16.40 -14.12
C ALA A 22 10.09 -16.82 -13.30
N THR A 23 8.91 -16.27 -13.63
CA THR A 23 7.65 -16.68 -13.00
C THR A 23 7.28 -18.10 -13.45
N VAL A 24 6.69 -18.89 -12.56
CA VAL A 24 6.23 -20.26 -12.82
C VAL A 24 4.84 -20.42 -12.22
N GLY A 25 3.97 -21.14 -12.92
CA GLY A 25 2.67 -21.55 -12.38
C GLY A 25 1.52 -21.31 -13.36
N LEU A 26 0.35 -21.83 -12.99
CA LEU A 26 -0.85 -21.78 -13.80
C LEU A 26 -1.37 -20.34 -14.03
N PRO A 27 -2.18 -20.10 -15.08
CA PRO A 27 -2.87 -18.82 -15.26
C PRO A 27 -3.70 -18.42 -14.03
N ALA A 28 -3.89 -17.12 -13.84
CA ALA A 28 -4.65 -16.51 -12.72
C ALA A 28 -4.19 -16.88 -11.29
N ARG A 29 -2.95 -17.34 -11.11
CA ARG A 29 -2.34 -17.54 -9.78
C ARG A 29 -1.55 -16.32 -9.29
N GLY A 30 -1.84 -15.10 -9.79
CA GLY A 30 -1.22 -13.86 -9.28
C GLY A 30 0.22 -13.57 -9.73
N LYS A 31 0.77 -14.31 -10.71
CA LYS A 31 2.15 -14.15 -11.20
C LYS A 31 2.47 -12.71 -11.65
N THR A 32 1.63 -12.14 -12.51
CA THR A 32 1.81 -10.79 -13.06
C THR A 32 1.74 -9.71 -11.98
N HIS A 33 0.85 -9.86 -10.99
CA HIS A 33 0.78 -8.95 -9.84
C HIS A 33 2.08 -9.00 -9.01
N LEU A 34 2.58 -10.22 -8.71
CA LEU A 34 3.85 -10.38 -8.00
C LEU A 34 5.03 -9.83 -8.82
N ALA A 35 5.02 -10.00 -10.14
CA ALA A 35 6.04 -9.49 -11.03
C ALA A 35 6.13 -7.95 -10.97
N HIS A 36 5.00 -7.24 -11.11
CA HIS A 36 5.00 -5.77 -11.06
C HIS A 36 5.24 -5.22 -9.65
N ALA A 37 4.74 -5.88 -8.60
CA ALA A 37 5.07 -5.49 -7.22
C ALA A 37 6.58 -5.59 -6.97
N LEU A 38 7.20 -6.68 -7.44
CA LEU A 38 8.64 -6.88 -7.34
C LEU A 38 9.42 -5.85 -8.16
N GLU A 39 8.96 -5.55 -9.37
CA GLU A 39 9.56 -4.53 -10.23
C GLU A 39 9.56 -3.15 -9.57
N ARG A 40 8.43 -2.76 -8.96
CA ARG A 40 8.27 -1.50 -8.24
C ARG A 40 9.24 -1.41 -7.06
N TYR A 41 9.36 -2.47 -6.27
CA TYR A 41 10.33 -2.55 -5.18
C TYR A 41 11.78 -2.48 -5.67
N LEU A 42 12.14 -3.24 -6.70
CA LEU A 42 13.50 -3.22 -7.25
C LEU A 42 13.87 -1.84 -7.83
N ARG A 43 12.93 -1.19 -8.54
CA ARG A 43 13.11 0.18 -9.03
C ARG A 43 13.28 1.17 -7.89
N TRP A 44 12.53 1.00 -6.79
CA TRP A 44 12.71 1.78 -5.58
C TRP A 44 14.14 1.65 -5.05
N LEU A 45 14.67 0.42 -4.96
CA LEU A 45 16.09 0.13 -4.64
C LEU A 45 17.11 0.71 -5.62
N GLY A 46 16.67 1.40 -6.68
CA GLY A 46 17.53 1.88 -7.74
C GLY A 46 18.10 0.77 -8.61
N VAL A 47 17.58 -0.45 -8.51
CA VAL A 47 17.99 -1.54 -9.40
C VAL A 47 17.42 -1.25 -10.78
N LYS A 48 18.25 -1.36 -11.82
CA LYS A 48 17.76 -1.31 -13.21
C LYS A 48 16.98 -2.58 -13.53
N SER A 49 15.68 -2.54 -13.25
CA SER A 49 14.77 -3.69 -13.40
C SER A 49 13.61 -3.44 -14.36
N GLN A 50 13.17 -4.51 -15.01
CA GLN A 50 12.02 -4.49 -15.91
C GLN A 50 11.30 -5.84 -15.96
N VAL A 51 9.97 -5.79 -16.01
CA VAL A 51 9.10 -6.94 -16.31
C VAL A 51 9.00 -7.10 -17.82
N PHE A 52 9.28 -8.30 -18.29
CA PHE A 52 9.04 -8.73 -19.66
C PHE A 52 7.93 -9.78 -19.62
N SER A 53 6.80 -9.50 -20.26
CA SER A 53 5.63 -10.38 -20.30
C SER A 53 5.52 -11.02 -21.67
N LEU A 54 5.57 -12.36 -21.71
CA LEU A 54 5.44 -13.11 -22.96
C LEU A 54 4.06 -12.87 -23.60
N GLY A 55 3.02 -12.68 -22.78
CA GLY A 55 1.68 -12.34 -23.24
C GLY A 55 1.63 -10.98 -23.94
N ASP A 56 2.28 -9.96 -23.37
CA ASP A 56 2.32 -8.61 -23.95
C ASP A 56 3.18 -8.56 -25.21
N TYR A 57 4.29 -9.29 -25.23
CA TYR A 57 5.12 -9.42 -26.41
C TYR A 57 4.34 -10.09 -27.56
N ARG A 58 3.66 -11.21 -27.28
CA ARG A 58 2.80 -11.89 -28.25
C ARG A 58 1.73 -10.94 -28.81
N ARG A 59 1.02 -10.20 -27.95
CA ARG A 59 -0.01 -9.23 -28.36
C ARG A 59 0.57 -8.13 -29.25
N ARG A 60 1.80 -7.68 -28.99
CA ARG A 60 2.46 -6.65 -29.80
C ARG A 60 2.86 -7.17 -31.19
N VAL A 61 3.25 -8.43 -31.29
CA VAL A 61 3.72 -9.04 -32.55
C VAL A 61 2.57 -9.56 -33.42
N ILE A 62 1.61 -10.28 -32.83
CA ILE A 62 0.48 -10.88 -33.58
C ILE A 62 -0.72 -9.93 -33.66
N GLY A 63 -0.95 -9.12 -32.61
CA GLY A 63 -2.19 -8.37 -32.42
C GLY A 63 -3.12 -9.01 -31.38
N GLY A 64 -4.39 -8.62 -31.43
CA GLY A 64 -5.44 -9.06 -30.49
C GLY A 64 -5.99 -10.47 -30.78
N ALA A 65 -7.10 -10.80 -30.11
CA ALA A 65 -7.75 -12.11 -30.21
C ALA A 65 -8.13 -12.52 -31.65
N GLU A 66 -8.48 -11.57 -32.51
CA GLU A 66 -8.92 -11.82 -33.88
C GLU A 66 -7.79 -12.28 -34.80
N SER A 67 -6.54 -11.89 -34.50
CA SER A 67 -5.35 -12.20 -35.30
C SER A 67 -4.67 -13.51 -34.88
N LEU A 68 -5.17 -14.16 -33.83
CA LEU A 68 -4.62 -15.40 -33.29
C LEU A 68 -5.13 -16.62 -34.07
N PRO A 69 -4.25 -17.58 -34.43
CA PRO A 69 -4.69 -18.88 -34.90
C PRO A 69 -5.66 -19.53 -33.91
N LYS A 70 -6.73 -20.17 -34.41
CA LYS A 70 -7.75 -20.79 -33.55
C LYS A 70 -7.20 -21.88 -32.63
N ASP A 71 -6.14 -22.55 -33.07
CA ASP A 71 -5.42 -23.60 -32.35
C ASP A 71 -4.25 -23.05 -31.50
N TYR A 72 -4.04 -21.72 -31.45
CA TYR A 72 -2.88 -21.12 -30.77
C TYR A 72 -2.77 -21.50 -29.29
N PHE A 73 -3.93 -21.62 -28.62
CA PHE A 73 -4.02 -22.04 -27.21
C PHE A 73 -4.50 -23.48 -27.03
N ALA A 74 -4.70 -24.25 -28.10
CA ALA A 74 -5.14 -25.64 -27.99
C ALA A 74 -4.10 -26.46 -27.21
N ASP A 75 -4.54 -27.42 -26.38
CA ASP A 75 -3.63 -28.27 -25.59
C ASP A 75 -2.83 -29.22 -26.50
N GLU A 76 -3.54 -29.86 -27.42
CA GLU A 76 -3.02 -30.86 -28.35
C GLU A 76 -3.53 -30.57 -29.77
N GLY A 77 -2.87 -31.15 -30.78
CA GLY A 77 -3.30 -31.01 -32.17
C GLY A 77 -3.04 -29.63 -32.78
N ARG A 78 -2.08 -28.86 -32.26
CA ARG A 78 -1.62 -27.62 -32.88
C ARG A 78 -1.00 -27.91 -34.25
N SER A 79 -1.32 -27.09 -35.24
CA SER A 79 -0.70 -27.15 -36.56
C SER A 79 0.79 -26.81 -36.48
N GLU A 80 1.58 -27.35 -37.43
CA GLU A 80 3.02 -27.07 -37.53
C GLU A 80 3.30 -25.56 -37.70
N ALA A 81 2.43 -24.85 -38.43
CA ALA A 81 2.50 -23.41 -38.59
C ALA A 81 2.31 -22.67 -37.25
N THR A 82 1.35 -23.10 -36.44
CA THR A 82 1.10 -22.52 -35.10
C THR A 82 2.27 -22.78 -34.16
N GLU A 83 2.88 -23.97 -34.20
CA GLU A 83 4.05 -24.28 -33.37
C GLU A 83 5.28 -23.46 -33.79
N ALA A 84 5.53 -23.33 -35.10
CA ALA A 84 6.59 -22.48 -35.63
C ALA A 84 6.40 -21.00 -35.25
N LEU A 85 5.16 -20.50 -35.29
CA LEU A 85 4.82 -19.14 -34.86
C LEU A 85 5.10 -18.94 -33.36
N ARG A 86 4.65 -19.87 -32.50
CA ARG A 86 4.90 -19.83 -31.05
C ARG A 86 6.39 -19.83 -30.74
N GLN A 87 7.16 -20.65 -31.44
CA GLN A 87 8.62 -20.69 -31.30
C GLN A 87 9.28 -19.39 -31.73
N SER A 88 8.84 -18.79 -32.84
CA SER A 88 9.34 -17.48 -33.31
C SER A 88 9.08 -16.37 -32.29
N ILE A 89 7.87 -16.32 -31.72
CA ILE A 89 7.50 -15.35 -30.68
C ILE A 89 8.35 -15.56 -29.43
N GLN A 90 8.54 -16.81 -29.02
CA GLN A 90 9.36 -17.14 -27.86
C GLN A 90 10.83 -16.75 -28.08
N ASN A 91 11.37 -16.95 -29.28
CA ASN A 91 12.73 -16.58 -29.62
C ASN A 91 12.92 -15.06 -29.60
N GLY A 92 12.02 -14.31 -30.25
CA GLY A 92 12.06 -12.85 -30.25
C GLY A 92 11.89 -12.27 -28.85
N PHE A 93 11.00 -12.84 -28.04
CA PHE A 93 10.83 -12.46 -26.64
C PHE A 93 12.14 -12.63 -25.85
N ASP A 94 12.78 -13.79 -25.95
CA ASP A 94 14.03 -14.06 -25.26
C ASP A 94 15.17 -13.14 -25.77
N GLU A 95 15.15 -12.69 -27.03
CA GLU A 95 16.10 -11.68 -27.53
C GLU A 95 15.87 -10.31 -26.88
N THR A 96 14.61 -9.86 -26.73
CA THR A 96 14.36 -8.58 -26.03
C THR A 96 14.86 -8.59 -24.58
N VAL A 97 14.79 -9.74 -23.91
CA VAL A 97 15.35 -9.93 -22.57
C VAL A 97 16.87 -9.88 -22.59
N ALA A 98 17.51 -10.53 -23.58
CA ALA A 98 18.95 -10.50 -23.75
C ALA A 98 19.47 -9.07 -24.01
N ASP A 99 18.79 -8.31 -24.86
CA ASP A 99 19.12 -6.93 -25.20
C ASP A 99 19.10 -6.02 -23.97
N PHE A 100 18.11 -6.19 -23.08
CA PHE A 100 18.05 -5.42 -21.85
C PHE A 100 19.29 -5.62 -20.97
N PHE A 101 19.77 -6.87 -20.84
CA PHE A 101 21.01 -7.16 -20.12
C PHE A 101 22.25 -6.61 -20.83
N ASN A 102 22.26 -6.57 -22.16
CA ASN A 102 23.35 -6.00 -22.96
C ASN A 102 23.41 -4.47 -22.82
N LEU A 103 22.26 -3.81 -22.66
CA LEU A 103 22.13 -2.37 -22.41
C LEU A 103 22.42 -1.98 -20.94
N GLY A 104 22.92 -2.90 -20.12
CA GLY A 104 23.29 -2.65 -18.73
C GLY A 104 22.14 -2.75 -17.74
N GLY A 105 21.03 -3.40 -18.11
CA GLY A 105 20.00 -3.86 -17.19
C GLY A 105 20.54 -4.87 -16.17
N GLN A 106 19.98 -4.87 -14.96
CA GLN A 106 20.47 -5.69 -13.85
C GLN A 106 19.52 -6.83 -13.50
N VAL A 107 18.21 -6.57 -13.44
CA VAL A 107 17.22 -7.59 -13.08
C VAL A 107 16.11 -7.65 -14.11
N VAL A 108 15.86 -8.83 -14.66
CA VAL A 108 14.68 -9.10 -15.48
C VAL A 108 13.70 -9.94 -14.68
N ILE A 109 12.44 -9.53 -14.70
CA ILE A 109 11.33 -10.37 -14.26
C ILE A 109 10.68 -10.93 -15.52
N TYR A 110 10.99 -12.20 -15.79
CA TYR A 110 10.48 -12.93 -16.95
C TYR A 110 9.10 -13.47 -16.59
N ASP A 111 8.04 -12.81 -17.05
CA ASP A 111 6.66 -13.18 -16.78
C ASP A 111 6.08 -14.09 -17.87
N ALA A 112 5.95 -15.38 -17.55
CA ALA A 112 5.29 -16.40 -18.36
C ALA A 112 4.84 -17.58 -17.47
N ASN A 113 4.14 -18.56 -18.05
CA ASN A 113 3.71 -19.73 -17.26
C ASN A 113 4.87 -20.65 -16.89
N ASN A 114 5.85 -20.84 -17.79
CA ASN A 114 7.04 -21.69 -17.61
C ASN A 114 6.73 -23.05 -16.94
N SER A 115 5.60 -23.66 -17.34
CA SER A 115 4.96 -24.78 -16.66
C SER A 115 5.78 -26.08 -16.70
N THR A 116 6.60 -26.28 -17.74
CA THR A 116 7.37 -27.52 -17.95
C THR A 116 8.82 -27.38 -17.50
N GLN A 117 9.40 -28.48 -17.01
CA GLN A 117 10.80 -28.57 -16.62
C GLN A 117 11.71 -28.30 -17.82
N LYS A 118 11.40 -28.85 -19.00
CA LYS A 118 12.14 -28.61 -20.25
C LYS A 118 12.30 -27.11 -20.55
N ARG A 119 11.23 -26.31 -20.41
CA ARG A 119 11.31 -24.86 -20.64
C ARG A 119 12.21 -24.17 -19.62
N ARG A 120 12.12 -24.56 -18.34
CA ARG A 120 12.95 -24.00 -17.26
C ARG A 120 14.44 -24.27 -17.48
N TYR A 121 14.81 -25.48 -17.89
CA TYR A 121 16.20 -25.80 -18.28
C TYR A 121 16.68 -24.93 -19.45
N ALA A 122 15.85 -24.75 -20.49
CA ALA A 122 16.21 -23.94 -21.65
C ALA A 122 16.46 -22.46 -21.29
N ILE A 123 15.62 -21.87 -20.42
CA ILE A 123 15.81 -20.49 -19.92
C ILE A 123 17.15 -20.39 -19.18
N ARG A 124 17.42 -21.30 -18.24
CA ARG A 124 18.67 -21.30 -17.48
C ARG A 124 19.89 -21.45 -18.38
N GLU A 125 19.85 -22.38 -19.33
CA GLU A 125 20.98 -22.61 -20.22
C GLU A 125 21.27 -21.38 -21.08
N ARG A 126 20.23 -20.78 -21.68
CA ARG A 126 20.37 -19.59 -22.53
C ARG A 126 20.97 -18.42 -21.78
N PHE A 127 20.35 -18.01 -20.68
CA PHE A 127 20.77 -16.81 -19.95
C PHE A 127 21.98 -17.06 -19.03
N GLY A 128 22.16 -18.30 -18.57
CA GLY A 128 23.36 -18.71 -17.82
C GLY A 128 24.64 -18.57 -18.64
N LYS A 129 24.60 -18.88 -19.94
CA LYS A 129 25.72 -18.64 -20.87
C LYS A 129 26.09 -17.15 -21.00
N MET A 130 25.16 -16.25 -20.69
CA MET A 130 25.38 -14.79 -20.67
C MET A 130 25.89 -14.28 -19.31
N GLY A 131 26.17 -15.17 -18.35
CA GLY A 131 26.56 -14.80 -16.99
C GLY A 131 25.40 -14.25 -16.14
N VAL A 132 24.15 -14.54 -16.53
CA VAL A 132 22.95 -14.15 -15.77
C VAL A 132 22.60 -15.26 -14.76
N SER A 133 22.45 -14.87 -13.50
CA SER A 133 21.95 -15.76 -12.45
C SER A 133 20.44 -15.93 -12.58
N VAL A 134 20.00 -17.14 -12.90
CA VAL A 134 18.58 -17.47 -13.09
C VAL A 134 17.99 -18.06 -11.81
N MET A 135 16.88 -17.48 -11.34
CA MET A 135 16.04 -18.01 -10.26
C MET A 135 14.57 -18.08 -10.70
N PHE A 136 13.80 -18.96 -10.07
CA PHE A 136 12.37 -19.15 -10.38
C PHE A 136 11.48 -18.67 -9.24
N MET A 137 10.37 -18.02 -9.59
CA MET A 137 9.31 -17.61 -8.66
C MET A 137 8.03 -18.37 -9.04
N GLU A 138 7.76 -19.46 -8.32
CA GLU A 138 6.58 -20.29 -8.53
C GLU A 138 5.41 -19.79 -7.67
N SER A 139 4.30 -19.42 -8.31
CA SER A 139 3.07 -19.04 -7.62
C SER A 139 2.04 -20.18 -7.68
N ILE A 140 1.73 -20.74 -6.52
CA ILE A 140 0.78 -21.82 -6.34
C ILE A 140 -0.40 -21.27 -5.54
N CYS A 141 -1.62 -21.42 -6.04
CA CYS A 141 -2.81 -21.03 -5.31
C CYS A 141 -3.82 -22.16 -5.46
N THR A 142 -4.17 -22.83 -4.37
CA THR A 142 -5.20 -23.88 -4.32
C THR A 142 -6.54 -23.35 -3.81
N ASP A 143 -6.55 -22.17 -3.20
CA ASP A 143 -7.77 -21.51 -2.73
C ASP A 143 -8.61 -21.02 -3.90
N GLN A 144 -9.74 -21.69 -4.13
CA GLN A 144 -10.66 -21.44 -5.23
C GLN A 144 -11.25 -20.02 -5.22
N SER A 145 -11.47 -19.42 -4.05
CA SER A 145 -12.01 -18.06 -3.94
C SER A 145 -11.03 -17.03 -4.50
N ILE A 146 -9.73 -17.23 -4.26
CA ILE A 146 -8.66 -16.39 -4.79
C ILE A 146 -8.54 -16.57 -6.29
N VAL A 147 -8.65 -17.82 -6.78
CA VAL A 147 -8.67 -18.09 -8.23
C VAL A 147 -9.80 -17.34 -8.87
N GLU A 148 -11.02 -17.49 -8.36
CA GLU A 148 -12.22 -16.85 -8.90
C GLU A 148 -12.10 -15.33 -8.91
N ALA A 149 -11.62 -14.73 -7.82
CA ALA A 149 -11.38 -13.30 -7.73
C ALA A 149 -10.32 -12.81 -8.75
N ASN A 150 -9.20 -13.51 -8.87
CA ASN A 150 -8.16 -13.20 -9.86
C ASN A 150 -8.70 -13.37 -11.28
N VAL A 151 -9.42 -14.45 -11.52
CA VAL A 151 -10.02 -14.81 -12.78
C VAL A 151 -11.05 -13.75 -13.18
N ARG A 152 -11.87 -13.21 -12.27
CA ARG A 152 -12.80 -12.10 -12.55
C ARG A 152 -12.10 -10.76 -12.77
N SER A 153 -11.15 -10.39 -11.91
CA SER A 153 -10.42 -9.11 -12.02
C SER A 153 -9.53 -9.02 -13.27
N VAL A 154 -8.89 -10.12 -13.66
CA VAL A 154 -8.07 -10.21 -14.88
C VAL A 154 -8.94 -10.21 -16.15
N LYS A 155 -10.20 -10.70 -16.09
CA LYS A 155 -11.11 -10.72 -17.26
C LYS A 155 -11.63 -9.36 -17.67
N ILE A 156 -11.99 -8.52 -16.71
CA ILE A 156 -12.56 -7.19 -16.99
C ILE A 156 -11.50 -6.27 -17.65
N SER A 157 -10.21 -6.60 -17.50
CA SER A 157 -9.10 -5.76 -17.93
C SER A 157 -8.15 -6.40 -18.96
N SER A 158 -8.31 -7.69 -19.29
CA SER A 158 -7.42 -8.37 -20.25
C SER A 158 -7.73 -7.94 -21.69
N PRO A 159 -6.73 -7.50 -22.48
CA PRO A 159 -6.90 -7.16 -23.88
C PRO A 159 -7.39 -8.33 -24.76
N ASP A 160 -7.19 -9.58 -24.31
CA ASP A 160 -7.54 -10.79 -25.07
C ASP A 160 -9.07 -11.06 -25.06
N TYR A 161 -9.83 -10.44 -24.15
CA TYR A 161 -11.28 -10.65 -24.00
C TYR A 161 -12.08 -9.37 -24.26
N VAL A 162 -11.46 -8.38 -24.91
CA VAL A 162 -12.15 -7.15 -25.31
C VAL A 162 -13.34 -7.52 -26.19
N ASN A 163 -14.54 -7.04 -25.81
CA ASN A 163 -15.83 -7.33 -26.43
C ASN A 163 -16.38 -8.76 -26.28
N TRP A 164 -15.75 -9.60 -25.46
CA TRP A 164 -16.34 -10.90 -25.12
C TRP A 164 -17.43 -10.74 -24.07
N ASP A 165 -18.43 -11.62 -24.15
CA ASP A 165 -19.37 -11.84 -23.06
C ASP A 165 -18.62 -12.29 -21.80
N PRO A 166 -18.84 -11.66 -20.62
CA PRO A 166 -18.07 -11.94 -19.41
C PRO A 166 -18.13 -13.42 -19.01
N GLU A 167 -19.29 -14.07 -19.11
CA GLU A 167 -19.51 -15.47 -18.77
C GLU A 167 -18.79 -16.41 -19.74
N LYS A 168 -18.83 -16.14 -21.06
CA LYS A 168 -18.07 -16.92 -22.05
C LYS A 168 -16.56 -16.76 -21.88
N ALA A 169 -16.09 -15.56 -21.59
CA ALA A 169 -14.69 -15.31 -21.25
C ALA A 169 -14.29 -16.07 -19.97
N VAL A 170 -15.21 -16.21 -19.01
CA VAL A 170 -15.00 -17.04 -17.82
C VAL A 170 -14.75 -18.49 -18.17
N GLN A 171 -15.63 -19.04 -19.00
CA GLN A 171 -15.58 -20.44 -19.38
C GLN A 171 -14.31 -20.76 -20.18
N ASP A 172 -14.00 -19.98 -21.21
CA ASP A 172 -12.78 -20.14 -22.02
C ASP A 172 -11.52 -20.07 -21.15
N PHE A 173 -11.47 -19.16 -20.18
CA PHE A 173 -10.31 -19.06 -19.30
C PHE A 173 -10.14 -20.29 -18.40
N TYR A 174 -11.23 -20.85 -17.87
CA TYR A 174 -11.17 -22.10 -17.09
C TYR A 174 -10.73 -23.28 -17.94
N GLU A 175 -11.15 -23.34 -19.21
CA GLU A 175 -10.68 -24.36 -20.16
C GLU A 175 -9.17 -24.23 -20.40
N ARG A 176 -8.65 -23.01 -20.56
CA ARG A 176 -7.20 -22.76 -20.65
C ARG A 176 -6.45 -23.18 -19.37
N ILE A 177 -7.01 -22.93 -18.19
CA ILE A 177 -6.39 -23.39 -16.93
C ILE A 177 -6.30 -24.91 -16.92
N ARG A 178 -7.40 -25.62 -17.21
CA ARG A 178 -7.43 -27.10 -17.25
C ARG A 178 -6.45 -27.67 -18.27
N GLY A 179 -6.30 -26.98 -19.39
CA GLY A 179 -5.32 -27.36 -20.40
C GLY A 179 -3.89 -27.27 -19.91
N HIS A 180 -3.53 -26.13 -19.31
CA HIS A 180 -2.23 -25.95 -18.68
C HIS A 180 -1.97 -26.88 -17.48
N GLU A 181 -3.01 -27.34 -16.78
CA GLU A 181 -2.88 -28.29 -15.67
C GLU A 181 -2.33 -29.65 -16.10
N LYS A 182 -2.63 -30.11 -17.32
CA LYS A 182 -2.15 -31.41 -17.84
C LYS A 182 -0.64 -31.47 -18.01
N GLU A 183 -0.03 -30.35 -18.41
CA GLU A 183 1.41 -30.23 -18.67
C GLU A 183 2.19 -29.57 -17.53
N TYR A 184 1.51 -29.20 -16.43
CA TYR A 184 2.13 -28.43 -15.36
C TYR A 184 2.98 -29.32 -14.45
N GLU A 185 4.29 -29.07 -14.47
CA GLU A 185 5.27 -29.74 -13.64
C GLU A 185 5.76 -28.77 -12.57
N GLN A 186 5.36 -28.99 -11.31
CA GLN A 186 5.83 -28.19 -10.17
C GLN A 186 7.36 -28.30 -10.00
N ILE A 187 7.98 -27.29 -9.38
CA ILE A 187 9.42 -27.33 -9.14
C ILE A 187 9.75 -28.25 -7.96
N GLU A 188 10.47 -29.36 -8.16
CA GLU A 188 10.89 -30.26 -7.06
C GLU A 188 12.38 -30.14 -6.73
N ALA A 189 12.83 -30.61 -5.56
CA ALA A 189 14.24 -30.58 -5.16
C ALA A 189 14.97 -31.88 -5.53
N PRO A 190 16.28 -31.85 -5.90
CA PRO A 190 17.13 -30.67 -6.05
C PRO A 190 16.98 -30.04 -7.44
N SER A 191 16.44 -28.83 -7.49
CA SER A 191 16.31 -28.03 -8.72
C SER A 191 17.01 -26.68 -8.53
N PHE A 192 16.79 -25.77 -9.47
CA PHE A 192 17.37 -24.43 -9.55
C PHE A 192 17.10 -23.59 -8.29
N PRO A 193 17.77 -22.43 -8.12
CA PRO A 193 17.35 -21.44 -7.14
C PRO A 193 15.88 -21.08 -7.36
N TYR A 194 15.03 -21.27 -6.35
CA TYR A 194 13.61 -20.95 -6.48
C TYR A 194 12.99 -20.46 -5.19
N ILE A 195 11.90 -19.71 -5.34
CA ILE A 195 10.93 -19.41 -4.31
C ILE A 195 9.57 -19.95 -4.76
N LYS A 196 8.89 -20.70 -3.89
CA LYS A 196 7.47 -21.04 -4.05
C LYS A 196 6.64 -20.18 -3.12
N ILE A 197 5.60 -19.57 -3.65
CA ILE A 197 4.63 -18.78 -2.91
C ILE A 197 3.31 -19.54 -2.99
N ILE A 198 2.90 -20.14 -1.88
CA ILE A 198 1.72 -21.01 -1.81
C ILE A 198 0.60 -20.24 -1.10
N ASN A 199 -0.58 -20.20 -1.73
CA ASN A 199 -1.78 -19.51 -1.26
C ASN A 199 -1.49 -18.07 -0.82
N VAL A 200 -0.85 -17.32 -1.73
CA VAL A 200 -0.55 -15.89 -1.54
C VAL A 200 0.25 -15.63 -0.26
N GLY A 201 1.30 -16.42 -0.07
CA GLY A 201 2.25 -16.23 1.03
C GLY A 201 1.87 -16.93 2.32
N GLN A 202 0.80 -17.74 2.34
CA GLN A 202 0.49 -18.61 3.49
C GLN A 202 1.66 -19.54 3.83
N GLN A 203 2.33 -20.06 2.79
CA GLN A 203 3.57 -20.81 2.93
C GLN A 203 4.54 -20.35 1.84
N ILE A 204 5.80 -20.17 2.23
CA ILE A 204 6.88 -19.82 1.32
C ILE A 204 7.99 -20.86 1.46
N ILE A 205 8.41 -21.43 0.34
CA ILE A 205 9.52 -22.39 0.27
C ILE A 205 10.64 -21.74 -0.51
N VAL A 206 11.81 -21.64 0.10
CA VAL A 206 13.00 -21.02 -0.50
C VAL A 206 14.07 -22.09 -0.65
N ASN A 207 14.64 -22.22 -1.84
CA ASN A 207 15.67 -23.21 -2.12
C ASN A 207 16.85 -22.56 -2.86
N ASN A 208 18.06 -22.84 -2.36
CA ASN A 208 19.34 -22.50 -2.99
C ASN A 208 19.46 -21.03 -3.46
N ILE A 209 18.92 -20.10 -2.66
CA ILE A 209 19.05 -18.67 -2.90
C ILE A 209 20.41 -18.20 -2.36
N GLN A 210 21.21 -17.59 -3.23
CA GLN A 210 22.58 -17.18 -2.93
C GLN A 210 22.80 -15.74 -3.41
N GLY A 211 23.07 -14.83 -2.46
CA GLY A 211 23.43 -13.45 -2.76
C GLY A 211 22.42 -12.42 -2.24
N TYR A 212 22.93 -11.21 -2.01
CA TYR A 212 22.19 -10.14 -1.33
C TYR A 212 20.87 -9.79 -2.03
N LEU A 213 20.92 -9.48 -3.33
CA LEU A 213 19.72 -9.02 -4.04
C LEU A 213 18.64 -10.11 -4.13
N GLN A 214 19.02 -11.38 -4.30
CA GLN A 214 18.07 -12.49 -4.28
C GLN A 214 17.42 -12.65 -2.90
N SER A 215 18.19 -12.52 -1.80
CA SER A 215 17.65 -12.51 -0.45
C SER A 215 16.69 -11.34 -0.21
N ARG A 216 16.96 -10.15 -0.77
CA ARG A 216 16.04 -9.00 -0.73
C ARG A 216 14.74 -9.28 -1.48
N ILE A 217 14.82 -9.91 -2.66
CA ILE A 217 13.64 -10.33 -3.44
C ILE A 217 12.78 -11.28 -2.60
N VAL A 218 13.38 -12.32 -2.02
CA VAL A 218 12.68 -13.26 -1.13
C VAL A 218 12.03 -12.55 0.04
N PHE A 219 12.79 -11.69 0.75
CA PHE A 219 12.28 -10.95 1.89
C PHE A 219 11.10 -10.04 1.53
N PHE A 220 11.15 -9.37 0.37
CA PHE A 220 10.03 -8.57 -0.13
C PHE A 220 8.80 -9.43 -0.41
N LEU A 221 8.97 -10.54 -1.14
CA LEU A 221 7.88 -11.46 -1.47
C LEU A 221 7.21 -12.07 -0.22
N MET A 222 7.97 -12.24 0.88
CA MET A 222 7.42 -12.68 2.18
C MET A 222 6.46 -11.69 2.83
N ASN A 223 6.47 -10.43 2.42
CA ASN A 223 5.62 -9.38 2.99
C ASN A 223 4.39 -9.03 2.14
N ILE A 224 4.28 -9.57 0.91
CA ILE A 224 3.17 -9.25 -0.01
C ILE A 224 1.93 -10.09 0.30
N HIS A 225 0.75 -9.50 0.13
CA HIS A 225 -0.53 -10.20 0.10
C HIS A 225 -1.46 -9.67 -1.00
N ASN A 226 -2.58 -10.36 -1.23
CA ASN A 226 -3.59 -10.02 -2.26
C ASN A 226 -4.87 -9.37 -1.70
N LYS A 227 -4.96 -9.13 -0.38
CA LYS A 227 -6.11 -8.41 0.18
C LYS A 227 -6.22 -7.00 -0.42
N GLN A 228 -7.43 -6.63 -0.84
CA GLN A 228 -7.75 -5.29 -1.30
C GLN A 228 -7.69 -4.31 -0.13
N ARG A 229 -6.90 -3.25 -0.30
CA ARG A 229 -6.73 -2.19 0.69
C ARG A 229 -6.58 -0.85 -0.01
N THR A 230 -6.84 0.21 0.72
CA THR A 230 -6.66 1.58 0.26
C THR A 230 -5.62 2.26 1.13
N ILE A 231 -4.65 2.90 0.48
CA ILE A 231 -3.59 3.65 1.16
C ILE A 231 -3.88 5.13 0.94
N TYR A 232 -4.03 5.87 2.03
CA TYR A 232 -4.32 7.28 2.03
C TYR A 232 -3.11 8.07 2.48
N PHE A 233 -2.90 9.24 1.88
CA PHE A 233 -1.80 10.12 2.18
C PHE A 233 -2.29 11.55 2.37
N ALA A 234 -1.95 12.16 3.50
CA ALA A 234 -2.24 13.55 3.80
C ALA A 234 -0.99 14.25 4.36
N ARG A 235 -0.88 15.55 4.09
CA ARG A 235 0.15 16.36 4.73
C ARG A 235 -0.25 16.67 6.18
N ALA A 236 0.69 16.71 7.11
CA ALA A 236 0.41 17.23 8.44
C ALA A 236 0.13 18.73 8.38
N GLY A 237 -0.78 19.20 9.24
CA GLY A 237 -1.24 20.59 9.26
C GLY A 237 -0.14 21.59 9.61
N GLU A 238 -0.41 22.87 9.35
CA GLU A 238 0.49 23.97 9.67
C GLU A 238 0.89 23.99 11.16
N ALA A 239 2.20 24.14 11.41
CA ALA A 239 2.76 24.30 12.75
C ALA A 239 3.02 25.78 13.09
N LEU A 240 3.14 26.10 14.38
CA LEU A 240 3.47 27.45 14.84
C LEU A 240 4.82 27.96 14.28
N ILE A 241 5.77 27.06 14.09
CA ILE A 241 7.08 27.36 13.50
C ILE A 241 7.34 26.36 12.36
N GLU A 242 7.06 26.77 11.12
CA GLU A 242 7.23 25.89 9.95
C GLU A 242 8.65 25.86 9.39
N HIS A 243 9.35 26.99 9.40
CA HIS A 243 10.62 27.16 8.70
C HIS A 243 11.80 26.52 9.43
N LEU A 244 11.65 26.17 10.71
CA LEU A 244 12.71 25.61 11.54
C LEU A 244 12.43 24.15 11.90
N TYR A 245 13.11 23.22 11.23
CA TYR A 245 12.96 21.78 11.42
C TYR A 245 13.27 21.32 12.85
N LYS A 246 14.24 21.96 13.51
CA LYS A 246 14.62 21.66 14.90
C LYS A 246 13.62 22.14 15.94
N ALA A 247 12.69 23.04 15.59
CA ALA A 247 11.72 23.57 16.55
C ALA A 247 10.73 22.50 17.04
N ASP A 248 10.41 21.52 16.19
CA ASP A 248 9.39 20.50 16.45
C ASP A 248 8.11 21.08 17.07
N ALA A 249 7.64 22.20 16.50
CA ALA A 249 6.59 23.02 17.08
C ALA A 249 5.22 22.33 17.02
N ASP A 250 4.36 22.74 17.95
CA ASP A 250 2.95 22.34 17.97
C ASP A 250 2.18 22.94 16.77
N LEU A 251 0.99 22.40 16.50
CA LEU A 251 0.11 22.92 15.45
C LEU A 251 -0.31 24.37 15.73
N SER A 252 -0.45 25.15 14.66
CA SER A 252 -1.13 26.44 14.74
C SER A 252 -2.62 26.24 15.02
N SER A 253 -3.35 27.32 15.35
CA SER A 253 -4.81 27.24 15.49
C SER A 253 -5.49 26.73 14.21
N LEU A 254 -4.94 27.13 13.06
CA LEU A 254 -5.41 26.68 11.75
C LEU A 254 -5.04 25.22 11.49
N GLY A 255 -3.85 24.80 11.91
CA GLY A 255 -3.42 23.40 11.85
C GLY A 255 -4.30 22.46 12.66
N TRP A 256 -4.82 22.90 13.80
CA TRP A 256 -5.82 22.15 14.58
C TRP A 256 -7.16 22.04 13.83
N SER A 257 -7.68 23.14 13.28
CA SER A 257 -8.90 23.10 12.45
C SER A 257 -8.75 22.21 11.22
N TYR A 258 -7.58 22.23 10.58
CA TYR A 258 -7.22 21.31 9.50
C TYR A 258 -7.29 19.85 9.94
N ALA A 259 -6.73 19.53 11.11
CA ALA A 259 -6.70 18.17 11.66
C ALA A 259 -8.10 17.64 11.92
N ASP A 260 -8.98 18.45 12.51
CA ASP A 260 -10.38 18.11 12.75
C ASP A 260 -11.11 17.85 11.43
N ARG A 261 -10.96 18.76 10.45
CA ARG A 261 -11.60 18.62 9.14
C ARG A 261 -11.10 17.39 8.38
N LEU A 262 -9.81 17.06 8.47
CA LEU A 262 -9.25 15.85 7.86
C LEU A 262 -9.90 14.59 8.43
N ALA A 263 -10.10 14.51 9.74
CA ALA A 263 -10.76 13.37 10.38
C ALA A 263 -12.22 13.21 9.94
N GLU A 264 -12.97 14.32 9.90
CA GLU A 264 -14.35 14.33 9.39
C GLU A 264 -14.43 13.92 7.92
N PHE A 265 -13.57 14.51 7.08
CA PHE A 265 -13.55 14.21 5.66
C PHE A 265 -13.23 12.73 5.39
N MET A 266 -12.33 12.15 6.18
CA MET A 266 -11.99 10.73 6.06
C MET A 266 -13.20 9.83 6.37
N GLU A 267 -13.98 10.17 7.41
CA GLU A 267 -15.20 9.45 7.76
C GLU A 267 -16.29 9.60 6.68
N GLU A 268 -16.49 10.81 6.16
CA GLU A 268 -17.42 11.09 5.05
C GLU A 268 -17.05 10.29 3.79
N LEU A 269 -15.76 10.29 3.43
CA LEU A 269 -15.26 9.58 2.26
C LEU A 269 -15.47 8.07 2.39
N ARG A 270 -15.11 7.51 3.54
CA ARG A 270 -15.25 6.08 3.81
C ARG A 270 -16.71 5.64 3.84
N HIS A 271 -17.58 6.41 4.51
CA HIS A 271 -19.01 6.12 4.56
C HIS A 271 -19.64 6.09 3.16
N ARG A 272 -19.36 7.11 2.33
CA ARG A 272 -19.85 7.16 0.95
C ARG A 272 -19.41 5.93 0.14
N LYS A 273 -18.16 5.50 0.30
CA LYS A 273 -17.65 4.29 -0.36
C LYS A 273 -18.26 3.01 0.13
N ALA A 274 -18.53 2.90 1.43
CA ALA A 274 -19.23 1.74 1.98
C ALA A 274 -20.62 1.61 1.34
N VAL A 275 -21.33 2.71 1.14
CA VAL A 275 -22.61 2.75 0.42
C VAL A 275 -22.44 2.36 -1.05
N GLU A 276 -21.53 2.99 -1.79
CA GLU A 276 -21.27 2.67 -3.21
C GLU A 276 -20.91 1.19 -3.43
N ASN A 277 -20.10 0.62 -2.55
CA ASN A 277 -19.72 -0.80 -2.60
C ASN A 277 -20.90 -1.72 -2.27
N ALA A 278 -21.75 -1.36 -1.30
CA ALA A 278 -22.93 -2.12 -0.95
C ALA A 278 -23.97 -2.12 -2.09
N GLU A 279 -24.16 -0.98 -2.75
CA GLU A 279 -25.03 -0.84 -3.92
C GLU A 279 -24.51 -1.67 -5.10
N SER A 280 -23.22 -1.59 -5.40
CA SER A 280 -22.57 -2.36 -6.47
C SER A 280 -22.70 -3.87 -6.22
N ALA A 281 -22.43 -4.33 -4.99
CA ALA A 281 -22.59 -5.73 -4.61
C ALA A 281 -24.06 -6.20 -4.69
N HIS A 282 -25.03 -5.34 -4.36
CA HIS A 282 -26.44 -5.65 -4.50
C HIS A 282 -26.87 -5.75 -5.97
N LEU A 283 -26.36 -4.87 -6.84
CA LEU A 283 -26.63 -4.92 -8.27
C LEU A 283 -26.05 -6.19 -8.92
N GLU A 284 -24.82 -6.57 -8.56
CA GLU A 284 -24.19 -7.82 -9.00
C GLU A 284 -24.98 -9.07 -8.56
N ARG A 285 -25.46 -9.08 -7.30
CA ARG A 285 -26.32 -10.17 -6.81
C ARG A 285 -27.63 -10.25 -7.58
N ARG A 286 -28.27 -9.11 -7.89
CA ARG A 286 -29.51 -9.07 -8.68
C ARG A 286 -29.29 -9.58 -10.11
N ALA A 287 -28.21 -9.17 -10.76
CA ALA A 287 -27.84 -9.68 -12.09
C ALA A 287 -27.58 -11.20 -12.07
N SER A 288 -26.93 -11.70 -11.01
CA SER A 288 -26.67 -13.14 -10.82
C SER A 288 -27.95 -13.95 -10.56
N VAL A 289 -28.95 -13.36 -9.89
CA VAL A 289 -30.25 -14.01 -9.65
C VAL A 289 -31.15 -13.99 -10.89
N MET A 290 -31.14 -12.91 -11.67
CA MET A 290 -31.90 -12.86 -12.94
C MET A 290 -31.40 -13.91 -13.94
N THR A 291 -30.07 -14.04 -14.09
CA THR A 291 -29.46 -15.06 -14.97
C THR A 291 -29.72 -16.51 -14.51
N GLN A 292 -29.88 -16.76 -13.21
CA GLN A 292 -30.32 -18.08 -12.71
C GLN A 292 -31.81 -18.34 -12.96
N THR A 293 -32.64 -17.31 -12.91
CA THR A 293 -34.09 -17.43 -13.16
C THR A 293 -34.36 -17.71 -14.64
N GLU A 294 -33.59 -17.09 -15.55
CA GLU A 294 -33.61 -17.43 -16.98
C GLU A 294 -33.13 -18.87 -17.25
N ARG A 295 -32.12 -19.37 -16.52
CA ARG A 295 -31.68 -20.77 -16.63
C ARG A 295 -32.74 -21.78 -16.15
N LYS A 296 -33.54 -21.43 -15.14
CA LYS A 296 -34.68 -22.27 -14.70
C LYS A 296 -35.86 -22.21 -15.68
N GLY A 297 -36.14 -21.04 -16.27
CA GLY A 297 -37.16 -20.89 -17.31
C GLY A 297 -36.86 -21.67 -18.59
N VAL A 298 -35.58 -21.87 -18.92
CA VAL A 298 -35.15 -22.68 -20.07
C VAL A 298 -35.12 -24.19 -19.77
N SER A 299 -34.91 -24.60 -18.50
CA SER A 299 -34.96 -26.03 -18.13
C SER A 299 -36.39 -26.59 -17.98
N GLU A 300 -37.39 -25.74 -17.71
CA GLU A 300 -38.79 -26.18 -17.58
C GLU A 300 -39.54 -26.28 -18.93
N PHE A 301 -38.99 -25.76 -20.03
CA PHE A 301 -39.63 -25.85 -21.34
C PHE A 301 -39.29 -27.12 -22.13
N ASN A 302 -38.41 -27.99 -21.62
CA ASN A 302 -37.93 -29.17 -22.37
C ASN A 302 -38.35 -30.52 -21.80
N ASP A 303 -39.13 -30.57 -20.71
CA ASP A 303 -39.71 -31.82 -20.21
C ASP A 303 -41.22 -31.67 -20.03
N GLY A 304 -41.94 -32.01 -21.09
CA GLY A 304 -43.39 -32.11 -21.08
C GLY A 304 -43.86 -33.27 -20.20
N ARG A 305 -44.00 -33.05 -18.89
CA ARG A 305 -44.83 -33.87 -18.00
C ARG A 305 -45.48 -33.00 -16.93
N ILE A 306 -46.76 -32.68 -17.16
CA ILE A 306 -47.67 -32.18 -16.15
C ILE A 306 -47.94 -33.34 -15.17
N THR A 307 -47.53 -33.19 -13.91
CA THR A 307 -48.12 -33.94 -12.81
C THR A 307 -48.49 -32.97 -11.69
N ALA A 308 -49.79 -32.94 -11.38
CA ALA A 308 -50.36 -32.21 -10.28
C ALA A 308 -50.21 -33.01 -8.98
N ALA A 309 -49.74 -32.37 -7.91
CA ALA A 309 -50.05 -32.79 -6.55
C ALA A 309 -49.85 -31.62 -5.58
N ALA A 310 -50.96 -31.23 -4.94
CA ALA A 310 -51.03 -30.28 -3.84
C ALA A 310 -50.41 -30.87 -2.56
N ALA A 311 -49.85 -30.03 -1.70
CA ALA A 311 -49.77 -30.33 -0.27
C ALA A 311 -49.74 -29.04 0.57
N SER A 312 -50.61 -29.03 1.55
CA SER A 312 -51.03 -27.97 2.46
C SER A 312 -50.08 -27.71 3.62
N ALA A 313 -50.22 -26.52 4.19
CA ALA A 313 -49.73 -26.14 5.52
C ALA A 313 -50.35 -26.99 6.65
N GLY A 314 -49.64 -27.12 7.78
CA GLY A 314 -50.22 -27.45 9.08
C GLY A 314 -49.42 -28.42 9.97
N ASP A 315 -48.69 -27.84 10.93
CA ASP A 315 -48.43 -28.28 12.32
C ASP A 315 -47.99 -29.72 12.68
N ALA A 316 -46.87 -29.82 13.42
CA ALA A 316 -46.85 -30.32 14.81
C ALA A 316 -45.45 -30.23 15.48
N LEU A 317 -45.44 -29.71 16.71
CA LEU A 317 -44.34 -29.68 17.67
C LEU A 317 -43.89 -31.08 18.13
N ALA A 318 -42.60 -31.23 18.48
CA ALA A 318 -42.20 -31.92 19.72
C ALA A 318 -40.79 -31.51 20.19
N LEU A 319 -40.70 -31.34 21.51
CA LEU A 319 -39.61 -30.81 22.33
C LEU A 319 -38.32 -31.65 22.35
N GLY A 320 -37.18 -30.97 22.51
CA GLY A 320 -35.88 -31.55 22.89
C GLY A 320 -34.95 -30.49 23.48
N THR A 321 -34.89 -30.43 24.79
CA THR A 321 -34.28 -29.38 25.64
C THR A 321 -32.76 -29.38 25.67
N GLY A 322 -32.13 -28.20 25.65
CA GLY A 322 -30.68 -28.04 25.82
C GLY A 322 -30.23 -26.58 25.84
N THR A 323 -30.67 -25.82 26.85
CA THR A 323 -30.10 -24.56 27.39
C THR A 323 -29.28 -23.66 26.44
N THR A 324 -29.94 -22.68 25.84
CA THR A 324 -29.33 -21.41 25.44
C THR A 324 -29.01 -20.58 26.70
N PRO A 325 -27.80 -20.00 26.85
CA PRO A 325 -27.56 -19.02 27.90
C PRO A 325 -28.25 -17.71 27.50
N THR A 326 -29.44 -17.48 28.04
CA THR A 326 -30.17 -16.22 27.98
C THR A 326 -29.61 -15.28 29.04
N GLY A 327 -28.76 -14.35 28.60
CA GLY A 327 -28.33 -13.23 29.43
C GLY A 327 -27.65 -12.16 28.58
N PRO A 328 -27.82 -10.86 28.90
CA PRO A 328 -27.21 -9.76 28.15
C PRO A 328 -25.67 -9.80 28.15
N VAL A 329 -25.06 -10.65 28.98
CA VAL A 329 -23.62 -10.86 29.10
C VAL A 329 -23.06 -11.76 27.99
N ALA A 330 -23.83 -12.70 27.41
CA ALA A 330 -23.34 -13.62 26.37
C ALA A 330 -23.30 -12.97 24.98
N ALA A 331 -24.29 -12.14 24.64
CA ALA A 331 -24.29 -11.32 23.43
C ALA A 331 -23.23 -10.20 23.50
N ALA A 332 -22.97 -9.65 24.69
CA ALA A 332 -21.87 -8.72 24.92
C ALA A 332 -20.50 -9.41 24.78
N SER A 333 -20.35 -10.66 25.23
CA SER A 333 -19.08 -11.41 25.14
C SER A 333 -18.76 -11.88 23.71
N LEU A 334 -19.78 -12.19 22.90
CA LEU A 334 -19.59 -12.52 21.48
C LEU A 334 -19.36 -11.27 20.61
N ARG A 335 -20.00 -10.13 20.94
CA ARG A 335 -19.65 -8.82 20.35
C ARG A 335 -18.25 -8.37 20.74
N LYS A 336 -17.81 -8.64 21.97
CA LYS A 336 -16.45 -8.33 22.43
C LYS A 336 -15.39 -9.11 21.65
N ALA A 337 -15.62 -10.40 21.38
CA ALA A 337 -14.68 -11.24 20.64
C ALA A 337 -14.51 -10.91 19.14
N LEU A 338 -15.43 -10.12 18.54
CA LEU A 338 -15.28 -9.57 17.17
C LEU A 338 -14.82 -8.10 17.16
N HIS A 339 -14.84 -7.42 18.32
CA HIS A 339 -14.34 -6.07 18.53
C HIS A 339 -12.91 -6.02 19.10
N ASP A 340 -12.25 -7.16 19.25
CA ASP A 340 -10.89 -7.25 19.81
C ASP A 340 -9.78 -7.19 18.74
N GLU A 341 -9.82 -6.17 17.87
CA GLU A 341 -8.60 -5.45 17.52
C GLU A 341 -8.81 -3.99 17.96
N GLU A 342 -8.28 -3.63 19.14
CA GLU A 342 -8.27 -2.26 19.62
C GLU A 342 -7.82 -1.30 18.49
N GLY A 343 -8.67 -0.32 18.18
CA GLY A 343 -8.34 0.82 17.32
C GLY A 343 -8.76 0.75 15.85
N ALA A 344 -9.85 0.04 15.50
CA ALA A 344 -10.44 0.11 14.16
C ALA A 344 -11.22 1.42 13.86
N GLY A 345 -11.41 2.29 14.86
CA GLY A 345 -12.27 3.48 14.76
C GLY A 345 -13.77 3.16 14.71
N PRO A 346 -14.64 4.17 14.62
CA PRO A 346 -16.08 3.97 14.52
C PRO A 346 -16.45 3.44 13.11
N GLY A 347 -17.24 2.37 13.05
CA GLY A 347 -18.21 2.21 11.97
C GLY A 347 -17.88 1.42 10.69
N GLU A 348 -16.87 0.54 10.61
CA GLU A 348 -16.74 -0.37 9.45
C GLU A 348 -16.44 -1.82 9.82
N GLU A 349 -17.42 -2.70 9.63
CA GLU A 349 -17.23 -4.15 9.70
C GLU A 349 -16.33 -4.62 8.55
N GLY A 350 -15.16 -5.18 8.87
CA GLY A 350 -14.33 -5.93 7.93
C GLY A 350 -13.22 -5.16 7.21
N ARG A 351 -13.09 -3.84 7.41
CA ARG A 351 -12.01 -3.03 6.81
C ARG A 351 -11.45 -1.99 7.80
N PRO A 352 -10.55 -2.38 8.72
CA PRO A 352 -10.02 -1.44 9.72
C PRO A 352 -9.13 -0.37 9.06
N LEU A 353 -9.18 0.85 9.58
CA LEU A 353 -8.28 1.96 9.21
C LEU A 353 -7.26 2.19 10.32
N VAL A 354 -5.98 2.19 9.96
CA VAL A 354 -4.87 2.52 10.87
C VAL A 354 -4.19 3.80 10.42
N ILE A 355 -3.90 4.69 11.36
CA ILE A 355 -3.25 5.98 11.10
C ILE A 355 -1.77 5.88 11.42
N TRP A 356 -0.90 6.24 10.48
CA TRP A 356 0.54 6.31 10.68
C TRP A 356 1.01 7.75 10.65
N THR A 357 1.84 8.11 11.61
CA THR A 357 2.44 9.45 11.72
C THR A 357 3.94 9.36 11.82
N SER A 358 4.62 10.48 11.58
CA SER A 358 5.98 10.65 12.11
C SER A 358 5.92 10.91 13.62
N ALA A 359 7.03 10.70 14.32
CA ALA A 359 7.16 11.06 15.74
C ALA A 359 7.31 12.58 15.97
N ARG A 360 7.03 13.42 14.96
CA ARG A 360 7.07 14.88 15.05
C ARG A 360 5.73 15.41 15.52
N ARG A 361 5.75 16.41 16.40
CA ARG A 361 4.53 16.93 17.04
C ARG A 361 3.46 17.31 16.04
N ARG A 362 3.81 18.04 14.98
CA ARG A 362 2.86 18.39 13.91
C ARG A 362 2.13 17.19 13.31
N SER A 363 2.83 16.07 13.04
CA SER A 363 2.18 14.86 12.52
C SER A 363 1.29 14.18 13.56
N SER A 364 1.80 14.01 14.78
CA SER A 364 1.06 13.37 15.87
C SER A 364 -0.17 14.16 16.27
N HIS A 365 -0.07 15.50 16.35
CA HIS A 365 -1.19 16.39 16.66
C HIS A 365 -2.21 16.40 15.53
N THR A 366 -1.80 16.33 14.25
CA THR A 366 -2.78 16.22 13.15
C THR A 366 -3.56 14.90 13.21
N ALA A 367 -2.96 13.84 13.78
CA ALA A 367 -3.65 12.58 14.01
C ALA A 367 -4.46 12.54 15.32
N TRP A 368 -4.35 13.55 16.18
CA TRP A 368 -5.02 13.57 17.48
C TRP A 368 -6.55 13.41 17.39
N PRO A 369 -7.26 14.10 16.48
CA PRO A 369 -8.70 13.91 16.33
C PRO A 369 -9.10 12.48 15.94
N PHE A 370 -8.22 11.75 15.23
CA PHE A 370 -8.45 10.33 14.94
C PHE A 370 -8.30 9.46 16.20
N ALA A 371 -7.31 9.74 17.05
CA ALA A 371 -7.15 9.02 18.31
C ALA A 371 -8.36 9.22 19.23
N GLU A 372 -8.89 10.45 19.33
CA GLU A 372 -10.09 10.75 20.11
C GLU A 372 -11.35 10.03 19.60
N ARG A 373 -11.43 9.84 18.27
CA ARG A 373 -12.50 9.05 17.63
C ARG A 373 -12.27 7.53 17.75
N GLY A 374 -11.19 7.08 18.36
CA GLY A 374 -10.91 5.65 18.63
C GLY A 374 -10.19 4.91 17.49
N TYR A 375 -9.59 5.62 16.54
CA TYR A 375 -8.70 5.01 15.54
C TYR A 375 -7.33 4.69 16.14
N ARG A 376 -6.70 3.62 15.67
CA ARG A 376 -5.34 3.26 16.04
C ARG A 376 -4.35 4.20 15.36
N VAL A 377 -3.64 4.99 16.15
CA VAL A 377 -2.53 5.83 15.69
C VAL A 377 -1.20 5.16 16.04
N ILE A 378 -0.31 5.04 15.06
CA ILE A 378 1.02 4.45 15.22
C ILE A 378 2.08 5.43 14.76
N GLU A 379 2.91 5.87 15.69
CA GLU A 379 4.04 6.74 15.38
C GLU A 379 5.22 5.94 14.83
N ARG A 380 5.84 6.45 13.76
CA ARG A 380 7.01 5.86 13.12
C ARG A 380 8.11 6.91 12.99
N PRO A 381 9.21 6.83 13.75
CA PRO A 381 10.32 7.78 13.62
C PRO A 381 10.89 7.85 12.20
N GLN A 382 10.87 6.74 11.46
CA GLN A 382 11.32 6.65 10.06
C GLN A 382 10.45 7.48 9.10
N LEU A 383 9.26 7.91 9.49
CA LEU A 383 8.40 8.82 8.72
C LEU A 383 8.72 10.30 8.96
N SER A 384 9.77 10.63 9.72
CA SER A 384 10.19 12.02 9.94
C SER A 384 10.60 12.71 8.64
N GLU A 385 10.29 14.01 8.54
CA GLU A 385 10.68 14.85 7.41
C GLU A 385 12.18 14.82 7.15
N MET A 386 12.56 14.94 5.87
CA MET A 386 13.96 15.03 5.43
C MET A 386 14.71 16.10 6.22
N ASN A 387 15.81 15.71 6.85
CA ASN A 387 16.63 16.61 7.66
C ASN A 387 17.33 17.66 6.77
N PRO A 388 17.07 18.97 6.94
CA PRO A 388 17.69 20.02 6.14
C PRO A 388 19.16 20.31 6.53
N GLY A 389 19.66 19.77 7.64
CA GLY A 389 21.06 19.92 8.03
C GLY A 389 21.47 21.36 8.31
N ILE A 390 22.54 21.84 7.66
CA ILE A 390 23.05 23.20 7.86
C ILE A 390 22.12 24.30 7.30
N VAL A 391 21.25 23.96 6.35
CA VAL A 391 20.34 24.94 5.70
C VAL A 391 18.99 25.06 6.41
N ASP A 392 18.85 24.46 7.58
CA ASP A 392 17.66 24.59 8.43
C ASP A 392 17.34 26.07 8.74
N GLY A 393 16.08 26.48 8.60
CA GLY A 393 15.66 27.86 8.83
C GLY A 393 15.99 28.87 7.73
N MET A 394 16.74 28.49 6.69
CA MET A 394 17.16 29.42 5.64
C MET A 394 16.16 29.49 4.48
N SER A 395 15.95 30.68 3.93
CA SER A 395 15.21 30.86 2.69
C SER A 395 16.00 30.36 1.47
N ALA A 396 15.30 30.11 0.36
CA ALA A 396 15.96 29.72 -0.89
C ALA A 396 16.98 30.78 -1.38
N GLU A 397 16.69 32.06 -1.17
CA GLU A 397 17.57 33.17 -1.53
C GLU A 397 18.84 33.20 -0.67
N GLU A 398 18.69 32.96 0.64
CA GLU A 398 19.81 32.87 1.57
C GLU A 398 20.71 31.68 1.26
N ILE A 399 20.12 30.51 0.97
CA ILE A 399 20.88 29.31 0.57
C ILE A 399 21.66 29.59 -0.70
N LYS A 400 21.03 30.19 -1.72
CA LYS A 400 21.69 30.54 -2.99
C LYS A 400 22.85 31.52 -2.78
N LYS A 401 22.69 32.49 -1.88
CA LYS A 401 23.74 33.47 -1.57
C LYS A 401 24.90 32.87 -0.78
N ARG A 402 24.60 31.99 0.19
CA ARG A 402 25.59 31.43 1.12
C ARG A 402 26.31 30.20 0.58
N PHE A 403 25.63 29.39 -0.23
CA PHE A 403 26.13 28.14 -0.79
C PHE A 403 25.84 28.05 -2.31
N PRO A 404 26.39 28.96 -3.14
CA PRO A 404 26.08 29.02 -4.58
C PRO A 404 26.43 27.73 -5.32
N ASP A 405 27.59 27.13 -5.03
CA ASP A 405 28.04 25.89 -5.68
C ASP A 405 27.14 24.70 -5.33
N GLU A 406 26.72 24.60 -4.07
CA GLU A 406 25.81 23.54 -3.63
C GLU A 406 24.41 23.74 -4.20
N TRP A 407 23.96 24.99 -4.33
CA TRP A 407 22.70 25.31 -5.00
C TRP A 407 22.68 24.86 -6.46
N GLU A 408 23.76 25.11 -7.21
CA GLU A 408 23.88 24.64 -8.59
C GLU A 408 23.84 23.09 -8.68
N LYS A 409 24.57 22.41 -7.79
CA LYS A 409 24.53 20.94 -7.71
C LYS A 409 23.13 20.41 -7.38
N LYS A 410 22.40 21.05 -6.46
CA LYS A 410 21.01 20.71 -6.12
C LYS A 410 20.09 20.80 -7.33
N GLN A 411 20.22 21.86 -8.12
CA GLN A 411 19.41 22.04 -9.33
C GLN A 411 19.71 20.97 -10.38
N LYS A 412 20.97 20.54 -10.50
CA LYS A 412 21.38 19.50 -11.45
C LYS A 412 20.94 18.10 -11.03
N GLU A 413 21.03 17.77 -9.74
CA GLU A 413 20.72 16.44 -9.20
C GLU A 413 19.85 16.49 -7.93
N PRO A 414 18.57 16.90 -8.03
CA PRO A 414 17.72 17.17 -6.87
C PRO A 414 17.39 15.95 -6.01
N TYR A 415 17.54 14.73 -6.56
CA TYR A 415 17.28 13.48 -5.83
C TYR A 415 18.45 13.07 -4.92
N SER A 416 19.68 13.12 -5.44
CA SER A 416 20.89 12.64 -4.75
C SER A 416 21.66 13.73 -4.04
N HIS A 417 21.39 15.01 -4.34
CA HIS A 417 22.11 16.11 -3.71
C HIS A 417 21.83 16.17 -2.21
N ARG A 418 22.90 16.29 -1.43
CA ARG A 418 22.88 16.36 0.03
C ARG A 418 23.67 17.59 0.50
N PHE A 419 22.99 18.54 1.14
CA PHE A 419 23.68 19.63 1.83
C PHE A 419 24.49 19.10 3.04
N PRO A 420 25.50 19.85 3.52
CA PRO A 420 26.26 19.43 4.69
C PRO A 420 25.37 19.11 5.90
N ARG A 421 25.54 17.90 6.46
CA ARG A 421 24.76 17.35 7.59
C ARG A 421 23.25 17.21 7.33
N ALA A 422 22.81 17.30 6.07
CA ALA A 422 21.43 17.10 5.65
C ALA A 422 21.19 15.65 5.17
N GLU A 423 19.94 15.31 4.92
CA GLU A 423 19.52 14.15 4.13
C GLU A 423 19.23 14.59 2.68
N SER A 424 19.41 13.66 1.74
CA SER A 424 18.87 13.75 0.37
C SER A 424 17.60 12.91 0.23
N TYR A 425 16.90 13.01 -0.91
CA TYR A 425 15.78 12.10 -1.18
C TYR A 425 16.25 10.64 -1.28
N HIS A 426 17.49 10.42 -1.73
CA HIS A 426 18.12 9.09 -1.70
C HIS A 426 18.22 8.56 -0.26
N ASP A 427 18.74 9.34 0.68
CA ASP A 427 18.84 8.95 2.08
C ASP A 427 17.48 8.65 2.70
N LEU A 428 16.50 9.52 2.40
CA LEU A 428 15.13 9.35 2.84
C LEU A 428 14.51 8.08 2.26
N SER A 429 14.73 7.77 0.97
CA SER A 429 14.23 6.55 0.34
C SER A 429 14.80 5.27 1.00
N VAL A 430 16.08 5.27 1.38
CA VAL A 430 16.68 4.16 2.15
C VAL A 430 16.04 4.05 3.53
N ARG A 431 15.87 5.17 4.22
CA ARG A 431 15.24 5.22 5.56
C ARG A 431 13.79 4.74 5.56
N LEU A 432 13.05 4.98 4.47
CA LEU A 432 11.65 4.58 4.32
C LEU A 432 11.46 3.11 3.90
N GLU A 433 12.53 2.39 3.60
CA GLU A 433 12.42 1.00 3.17
C GLU A 433 11.71 0.07 4.19
N PRO A 434 11.98 0.14 5.51
CA PRO A 434 11.20 -0.62 6.50
C PRO A 434 9.71 -0.28 6.47
N ILE A 435 9.36 0.99 6.22
CA ILE A 435 7.96 1.45 6.12
C ILE A 435 7.29 0.83 4.89
N ILE A 436 8.00 0.70 3.77
CA ILE A 436 7.48 0.03 2.58
C ILE A 436 7.13 -1.43 2.88
N PHE A 437 7.99 -2.18 3.59
CA PHE A 437 7.66 -3.56 3.96
C PHE A 437 6.44 -3.64 4.88
N GLU A 438 6.34 -2.74 5.86
CA GLU A 438 5.15 -2.70 6.71
C GLU A 438 3.89 -2.34 5.92
N LEU A 439 4.00 -1.44 4.95
CA LEU A 439 2.88 -0.99 4.10
C LEU A 439 2.40 -2.10 3.16
N GLU A 440 3.32 -2.94 2.66
CA GLU A 440 2.97 -4.12 1.87
C GLU A 440 2.39 -5.26 2.71
N ARG A 441 2.73 -5.30 4.01
CA ARG A 441 2.18 -6.27 4.98
C ARG A 441 0.83 -5.84 5.55
N ALA A 442 0.52 -4.55 5.52
CA ALA A 442 -0.70 -3.98 6.08
C ALA A 442 -1.93 -4.49 5.32
N ARG A 443 -2.76 -5.31 5.99
CA ARG A 443 -3.93 -5.96 5.38
C ARG A 443 -5.19 -5.10 5.36
N GLY A 444 -5.23 -4.04 6.16
CA GLY A 444 -6.31 -3.06 6.23
C GLY A 444 -5.94 -1.75 5.52
N ASP A 445 -6.84 -0.79 5.61
CA ASP A 445 -6.62 0.53 5.05
C ASP A 445 -5.66 1.31 5.96
N VAL A 446 -4.82 2.15 5.36
CA VAL A 446 -3.80 2.92 6.11
C VAL A 446 -3.87 4.38 5.69
N LEU A 447 -3.97 5.30 6.65
CA LEU A 447 -3.79 6.74 6.42
C LEU A 447 -2.43 7.18 6.95
N ILE A 448 -1.60 7.77 6.09
CA ILE A 448 -0.27 8.26 6.43
C ILE A 448 -0.30 9.79 6.49
N ILE A 449 -0.08 10.36 7.68
CA ILE A 449 -0.07 11.81 7.95
C ILE A 449 1.36 12.27 8.24
N VAL A 450 2.02 12.80 7.22
CA VAL A 450 3.45 13.14 7.25
C VAL A 450 3.72 14.41 6.45
N GLN A 451 4.98 14.72 6.15
CA GLN A 451 5.37 15.97 5.52
C GLN A 451 5.86 15.74 4.09
N SER A 452 6.05 16.82 3.34
CA SER A 452 6.05 16.77 1.88
C SER A 452 7.14 15.87 1.29
N SER A 453 8.37 15.88 1.81
CA SER A 453 9.44 15.01 1.26
C SER A 453 9.13 13.52 1.43
N VAL A 454 8.53 13.14 2.57
CA VAL A 454 8.15 11.76 2.89
C VAL A 454 6.96 11.32 2.04
N LEU A 455 5.95 12.18 1.89
CA LEU A 455 4.81 11.93 1.01
C LEU A 455 5.24 11.68 -0.43
N ARG A 456 6.11 12.54 -0.98
CA ARG A 456 6.65 12.39 -2.33
C ARG A 456 7.32 11.04 -2.53
N CYS A 457 8.12 10.61 -1.56
CA CYS A 457 8.78 9.32 -1.56
C CYS A 457 7.77 8.16 -1.60
N LEU A 458 6.81 8.13 -0.67
CA LEU A 458 5.86 7.02 -0.59
C LEU A 458 4.88 6.99 -1.78
N LEU A 459 4.40 8.14 -2.25
CA LEU A 459 3.58 8.25 -3.46
C LEU A 459 4.36 7.75 -4.68
N ALA A 460 5.64 8.14 -4.81
CA ALA A 460 6.49 7.66 -5.90
C ALA A 460 6.67 6.13 -5.86
N TYR A 461 6.86 5.56 -4.67
CA TYR A 461 6.91 4.11 -4.50
C TYR A 461 5.62 3.48 -5.01
N VAL A 462 4.47 3.87 -4.46
CA VAL A 462 3.16 3.30 -4.77
C VAL A 462 2.82 3.43 -6.26
N GLN A 463 3.12 4.59 -6.87
CA GLN A 463 2.87 4.86 -8.29
C GLN A 463 3.95 4.28 -9.24
N GLY A 464 5.03 3.70 -8.71
CA GLY A 464 6.13 3.16 -9.52
C GLY A 464 6.91 4.22 -10.30
N ARG A 465 6.99 5.45 -9.79
CA ARG A 465 7.75 6.55 -10.42
C ARG A 465 9.25 6.37 -10.30
N LYS A 466 10.00 6.97 -11.21
CA LYS A 466 11.47 6.93 -11.22
C LYS A 466 12.05 7.88 -10.15
N PRO A 467 13.26 7.59 -9.63
CA PRO A 467 13.88 8.41 -8.58
C PRO A 467 13.98 9.91 -8.87
N HIS A 468 14.27 10.29 -10.12
CA HIS A 468 14.40 11.71 -10.51
C HIS A 468 13.06 12.46 -10.55
N GLU A 469 11.94 11.74 -10.57
CA GLU A 469 10.61 12.33 -10.54
C GLU A 469 10.14 12.64 -9.12
N ILE A 470 10.73 11.99 -8.10
CA ILE A 470 10.32 12.12 -6.69
C ILE A 470 10.31 13.58 -6.21
N PRO A 471 11.37 14.39 -6.41
CA PRO A 471 11.38 15.78 -5.94
C PRO A 471 10.35 16.67 -6.66
N LEU A 472 9.83 16.24 -7.81
CA LEU A 472 8.91 17.00 -8.66
C LEU A 472 7.43 16.72 -8.33
N ILE A 473 7.13 15.75 -7.47
CA ILE A 473 5.76 15.42 -7.10
C ILE A 473 5.18 16.57 -6.24
N SER A 474 4.10 17.17 -6.73
CA SER A 474 3.34 18.19 -5.99
C SER A 474 2.46 17.53 -4.95
N VAL A 475 2.57 18.01 -3.71
CA VAL A 475 1.71 17.65 -2.58
C VAL A 475 1.40 18.94 -1.83
N HIS A 476 0.13 19.32 -1.79
CA HIS A 476 -0.35 20.54 -1.14
C HIS A 476 -1.04 20.23 0.19
N GLU A 477 -1.11 21.23 1.06
CA GLU A 477 -1.93 21.14 2.26
C GLU A 477 -3.41 21.19 1.83
N GLY A 478 -4.22 20.32 2.43
CA GLY A 478 -5.64 20.18 2.06
C GLY A 478 -5.97 19.20 0.94
N GLU A 479 -4.94 18.51 0.43
CA GLU A 479 -5.12 17.36 -0.46
C GLU A 479 -5.05 16.04 0.34
N LEU A 480 -5.97 15.12 0.04
CA LEU A 480 -5.90 13.71 0.44
C LEU A 480 -5.70 12.86 -0.82
N PHE A 481 -4.59 12.14 -0.90
CA PHE A 481 -4.36 11.19 -1.97
C PHE A 481 -4.86 9.82 -1.53
N GLU A 482 -5.68 9.21 -2.36
CA GLU A 482 -6.17 7.86 -2.19
C GLU A 482 -5.50 6.97 -3.24
N CYS A 483 -4.90 5.88 -2.80
CA CYS A 483 -4.19 4.93 -3.66
C CYS A 483 -4.75 3.52 -3.46
N ALA A 484 -5.37 2.96 -4.49
CA ALA A 484 -5.89 1.59 -4.51
C ALA A 484 -5.05 0.72 -5.46
N PRO A 485 -4.32 -0.31 -4.97
CA PRO A 485 -3.61 -1.25 -5.82
C PRO A 485 -4.56 -1.98 -6.77
N THR A 486 -4.24 -2.00 -8.06
CA THR A 486 -4.96 -2.74 -9.10
C THR A 486 -4.09 -3.86 -9.68
N ALA A 487 -4.64 -4.73 -10.52
CA ALA A 487 -3.91 -5.85 -11.10
C ALA A 487 -2.67 -5.45 -11.94
N TYR A 488 -2.69 -4.25 -12.54
CA TYR A 488 -1.64 -3.75 -13.45
C TYR A 488 -1.01 -2.42 -13.00
N GLY A 489 -1.32 -1.93 -11.79
CA GLY A 489 -0.82 -0.64 -11.33
C GLY A 489 -1.47 -0.19 -10.03
N VAL A 490 -1.58 1.13 -9.88
CA VAL A 490 -2.28 1.75 -8.75
C VAL A 490 -3.16 2.85 -9.30
N GLU A 491 -4.45 2.83 -8.94
CA GLU A 491 -5.33 3.95 -9.17
C GLU A 491 -5.10 4.99 -8.08
N THR A 492 -4.85 6.24 -8.48
CA THR A 492 -4.68 7.36 -7.54
C THR A 492 -5.77 8.39 -7.76
N ILE A 493 -6.56 8.67 -6.72
CA ILE A 493 -7.56 9.73 -6.71
C ILE A 493 -7.07 10.83 -5.76
N ARG A 494 -7.20 12.09 -6.19
CA ARG A 494 -6.87 13.25 -5.36
C ARG A 494 -8.15 13.93 -4.92
N HIS A 495 -8.33 14.05 -3.61
CA HIS A 495 -9.44 14.77 -3.00
C HIS A 495 -8.94 16.09 -2.41
N GLU A 496 -9.67 17.16 -2.64
CA GLU A 496 -9.42 18.47 -2.02
C GLU A 496 -10.48 18.69 -0.95
N PHE A 497 -10.06 18.87 0.30
CA PHE A 497 -10.97 18.96 1.45
C PHE A 497 -10.75 20.21 2.31
N TRP A 498 -9.68 20.95 2.05
CA TRP A 498 -9.28 22.13 2.80
C TRP A 498 -8.54 23.11 1.89
N ASP A 499 -8.84 24.40 2.02
CA ASP A 499 -8.14 25.47 1.31
C ASP A 499 -7.41 26.36 2.33
N PRO A 500 -6.08 26.23 2.46
CA PRO A 500 -5.35 26.96 3.49
C PRO A 500 -5.35 28.48 3.26
N ILE A 501 -5.53 28.96 2.02
CA ILE A 501 -5.54 30.40 1.72
C ILE A 501 -6.88 30.98 2.18
N LYS A 502 -7.97 30.36 1.73
CA LYS A 502 -9.33 30.79 2.10
C LYS A 502 -9.53 30.77 3.61
N GLU A 503 -9.08 29.71 4.28
CA GLU A 503 -9.24 29.56 5.73
C GLU A 503 -8.41 30.58 6.52
N ARG A 504 -7.22 30.97 6.02
CA ARG A 504 -6.45 32.10 6.59
C ARG A 504 -7.20 33.43 6.44
N GLU A 505 -7.72 33.72 5.26
CA GLU A 505 -8.48 34.95 5.02
C GLU A 505 -9.73 35.03 5.89
N GLU A 506 -10.45 33.92 6.08
CA GLU A 506 -11.63 33.86 6.94
C GLU A 506 -11.27 34.04 8.42
N ARG A 507 -10.19 33.41 8.88
CA ARG A 507 -9.68 33.61 10.24
C ARG A 507 -9.33 35.07 10.48
N ASP A 508 -8.61 35.70 9.55
CA ASP A 508 -8.16 37.09 9.68
C ASP A 508 -9.39 38.02 9.69
N LYS A 509 -10.40 37.78 8.84
CA LYS A 509 -11.69 38.50 8.87
C LYS A 509 -12.39 38.38 10.23
N ARG A 510 -12.46 37.17 10.82
CA ARG A 510 -13.07 36.96 12.15
C ARG A 510 -12.29 37.68 13.25
N PHE A 511 -10.97 37.72 13.16
CA PHE A 511 -10.13 38.46 14.11
C PHE A 511 -10.42 39.97 14.05
N PHE A 512 -10.44 40.56 12.86
CA PHE A 512 -10.76 41.98 12.69
C PHE A 512 -12.19 42.34 13.10
N GLN A 513 -13.17 41.46 12.83
CA GLN A 513 -14.54 41.65 13.31
C GLN A 513 -14.62 41.64 14.83
N ARG A 514 -13.94 40.70 15.50
CA ARG A 514 -13.94 40.60 16.96
C ARG A 514 -13.26 41.80 17.63
N ASP A 515 -12.23 42.36 17.02
CA ASP A 515 -11.61 43.62 17.48
C ASP A 515 -12.56 44.81 17.29
N GLN A 516 -13.30 44.88 16.18
CA GLN A 516 -14.32 45.92 15.97
C GLN A 516 -15.48 45.79 16.95
N ASP A 517 -15.96 44.58 17.22
CA ASP A 517 -17.02 44.33 18.20
C ASP A 517 -16.55 44.58 19.64
N GLY A 518 -15.27 44.30 19.94
CA GLY A 518 -14.65 44.62 21.23
C GLY A 518 -14.45 46.13 21.44
N LEU A 519 -14.11 46.86 20.38
CA LEU A 519 -14.05 48.33 20.37
C LEU A 519 -15.44 48.96 20.45
N ALA A 520 -16.46 48.37 19.81
CA ALA A 520 -17.85 48.81 19.89
C ALA A 520 -18.49 48.53 21.26
N ALA A 521 -18.16 47.40 21.89
CA ALA A 521 -18.58 47.07 23.25
C ALA A 521 -17.85 47.88 24.34
N GLY A 522 -16.67 48.44 24.03
CA GLY A 522 -15.93 49.36 24.88
C GLY A 522 -16.35 50.84 24.77
N ALA A 523 -17.34 51.15 23.93
CA ALA A 523 -17.78 52.51 23.62
C ALA A 523 -19.07 52.93 24.34
N ASP A 524 -19.41 52.30 25.47
CA ASP A 524 -20.54 52.72 26.32
C ASP A 524 -20.03 53.60 27.49
N PRO A 525 -20.28 54.93 27.52
CA PRO A 525 -19.65 55.84 28.47
C PRO A 525 -20.22 55.81 29.90
N GLU A 526 -21.30 55.06 30.16
CA GLU A 526 -22.11 55.25 31.39
C GLU A 526 -21.88 54.25 32.53
N ASN A 527 -20.85 53.39 32.49
CA ASN A 527 -20.56 52.52 33.63
C ASN A 527 -19.09 52.51 34.06
N ARG A 528 -18.59 53.66 34.50
CA ARG A 528 -17.40 53.72 35.38
C ARG A 528 -17.78 53.41 36.82
N GLY A 529 -18.09 52.15 37.09
CA GLY A 529 -17.99 51.57 38.42
C GLY A 529 -16.53 51.24 38.71
N VAL A 530 -15.97 51.89 39.73
CA VAL A 530 -14.59 51.68 40.18
C VAL A 530 -14.49 50.32 40.87
N ASP A 531 -14.16 49.26 40.14
CA ASP A 531 -13.71 48.01 40.77
C ASP A 531 -12.20 48.06 40.99
N LYS A 532 -11.84 48.12 42.28
CA LYS A 532 -10.47 48.09 42.78
C LYS A 532 -9.77 46.83 42.30
N ILE A 533 -8.68 47.01 41.57
CA ILE A 533 -7.70 45.95 41.30
C ILE A 533 -7.09 45.52 42.65
N SER A 534 -7.49 44.36 43.17
CA SER A 534 -6.71 43.68 44.19
C SER A 534 -5.51 43.03 43.51
N VAL A 535 -4.33 43.60 43.72
CA VAL A 535 -3.05 42.99 43.33
C VAL A 535 -2.92 41.66 44.07
N ARG A 536 -2.98 40.54 43.34
CA ARG A 536 -2.63 39.22 43.88
C ARG A 536 -1.11 39.11 43.94
N ASP A 537 -0.62 38.90 45.15
CA ASP A 537 0.79 38.73 45.49
C ASP A 537 1.31 37.36 44.97
N PRO A 538 2.39 37.30 44.15
CA PRO A 538 2.88 36.06 43.53
C PRO A 538 3.48 35.04 44.51
N ALA A 539 3.64 35.38 45.79
CA ALA A 539 4.29 34.53 46.78
C ALA A 539 3.40 33.40 47.37
N GLY A 540 2.09 33.40 47.10
CA GLY A 540 1.14 32.45 47.69
C GLY A 540 0.95 31.11 46.95
N ASP A 541 1.18 31.07 45.63
CA ASP A 541 0.87 29.89 44.81
C ASP A 541 2.02 28.86 44.74
N ALA A 542 3.25 29.26 45.09
CA ALA A 542 4.40 28.34 45.19
C ALA A 542 4.29 27.36 46.38
N GLN A 543 3.47 27.65 47.40
CA GLN A 543 3.27 26.77 48.56
C GLN A 543 2.10 25.79 48.42
N ARG A 544 1.23 25.92 47.41
CA ARG A 544 0.15 24.94 47.14
C ARG A 544 0.57 23.82 46.18
N ALA A 545 1.56 24.04 45.31
CA ALA A 545 2.12 22.99 44.45
C ALA A 545 3.05 22.01 45.22
N ALA A 546 3.64 22.43 46.35
CA ALA A 546 4.55 21.58 47.15
C ALA A 546 3.84 20.66 48.17
N LYS A 547 2.50 20.64 48.22
CA LYS A 547 1.71 19.84 49.19
C LYS A 547 0.89 18.69 48.57
N ALA A 548 1.02 18.45 47.27
CA ALA A 548 0.32 17.35 46.57
C ALA A 548 1.17 16.09 46.35
N ASP A 549 2.50 16.15 46.52
CA ASP A 549 3.43 15.02 46.34
C ASP A 549 3.92 14.40 47.67
N LEU A 550 3.02 14.23 48.63
CA LEU A 550 3.27 13.43 49.82
C LEU A 550 2.01 12.61 50.11
N HIS A 551 1.90 11.43 49.50
CA HIS A 551 1.23 10.23 50.05
C HIS A 551 1.59 9.03 49.16
N SER A 552 2.65 8.30 49.54
CA SER A 552 2.85 6.89 49.17
C SER A 552 3.20 6.13 50.45
N PRO A 553 2.57 4.98 50.72
CA PRO A 553 2.67 4.33 52.02
C PRO A 553 4.01 3.58 52.17
N SER A 554 4.68 3.85 53.29
CA SER A 554 5.85 3.11 53.77
C SER A 554 5.44 1.75 54.34
N GLY A 555 6.00 0.67 53.78
CA GLY A 555 6.09 -0.65 54.41
C GLY A 555 7.56 -1.05 54.49
N SER A 556 8.11 -1.08 55.70
CA SER A 556 9.50 -1.40 56.03
C SER A 556 9.82 -2.90 55.89
N GLY A 557 10.99 -3.21 55.34
CA GLY A 557 11.59 -4.55 55.40
C GLY A 557 13.08 -4.49 55.07
N SER A 558 13.90 -4.46 56.12
CA SER A 558 15.36 -4.41 56.10
C SER A 558 16.00 -5.63 55.43
N THR A 559 17.10 -5.45 54.68
CA THR A 559 18.37 -6.22 54.84
C THR A 559 19.47 -5.72 53.88
N THR A 560 20.53 -5.18 54.49
CA THR A 560 21.97 -5.35 54.17
C THR A 560 22.42 -5.54 52.71
N ARG A 561 23.15 -4.55 52.19
CA ARG A 561 24.17 -4.71 51.13
C ARG A 561 25.54 -5.02 51.75
N PRO A 562 26.42 -5.69 50.99
CA PRO A 562 27.79 -5.24 50.90
C PRO A 562 28.20 -4.88 49.46
N SER A 563 29.10 -3.92 49.43
CA SER A 563 29.88 -3.36 48.33
C SER A 563 30.71 -4.37 47.55
N THR A 564 30.84 -4.16 46.23
CA THR A 564 32.15 -4.37 45.56
C THR A 564 32.30 -3.48 44.33
N GLU A 565 33.43 -2.79 44.29
CA GLU A 565 34.05 -2.14 43.12
C GLU A 565 34.68 -3.18 42.19
N ALA A 566 34.77 -2.84 40.89
CA ALA A 566 35.84 -3.18 39.92
C ALA A 566 35.43 -2.50 38.59
N LYS A 567 36.17 -1.57 37.96
CA LYS A 567 37.51 -1.67 37.35
C LYS A 567 37.77 -3.00 36.65
N ILE A 568 37.33 -3.12 35.39
CA ILE A 568 38.08 -3.04 34.12
C ILE A 568 37.07 -2.95 32.99
#